data_AF-A0A5N6EPZ8-F1
#
_entry.id   AF-A0A5N6EPZ8-F1
#
_cell.length_a   1.000
_cell.length_b   1.000
_cell.length_c   1.000
_cell.angle_alpha   90.00
_cell.angle_beta   90.00
_cell.angle_gamma   90.00
#
_symmetry.space_group_name_H-M   'P 1'
#
loop_
_entity.id
_entity.type
_entity.pdbx_description
1 polymer ?
#
loop_
_entity_poly.entity_id
_entity_poly.type
_entity_poly.pdbx_seq_one_letter_code
_entity_poly.pdbx_strand_id
1 'polypeptide(L)'
;MHGYSYGFAIDLSAAADVRICTRDVRFSVKEVDIGIAADIGVLSRPPKIVGNFGWVKEVALSARLFGAEEALRVRSVNSIHDSKEAMMGTALDIASLRYTAVWSSAAMQTGDVSKALTAGIEKRTPTFEKL
;
A
#
# COMPACT_ATOMS: atom_id res chain seq x y z
N MET A 1 -6.98 0.23 -8.22
CA MET A 1 -6.43 0.31 -9.60
C MET A 1 -7.31 -0.48 -10.53
N HIS A 2 -7.66 0.06 -11.70
CA HIS A 2 -8.59 -0.59 -12.64
C HIS A 2 -8.20 -0.31 -14.10
N GLY A 3 -8.62 -1.16 -15.04
CA GLY A 3 -8.28 -1.00 -16.46
C GLY A 3 -6.77 -0.98 -16.70
N TYR A 4 -6.23 0.08 -17.33
CA TYR A 4 -4.80 0.22 -17.55
C TYR A 4 -4.15 1.01 -16.41
N SER A 5 -3.17 0.42 -15.73
CA SER A 5 -2.42 1.05 -14.63
C SER A 5 -0.93 0.93 -14.92
N TYR A 6 -0.41 1.87 -15.68
CA TYR A 6 0.96 1.87 -16.21
C TYR A 6 1.83 2.97 -15.63
N GLY A 7 3.14 2.68 -15.56
CA GLY A 7 4.18 3.63 -15.17
C GLY A 7 3.86 4.37 -13.87
N PHE A 8 3.62 5.68 -13.97
CA PHE A 8 3.25 6.54 -12.84
C PHE A 8 2.08 6.00 -11.97
N ALA A 9 1.13 5.26 -12.55
CA ALA A 9 0.08 4.62 -11.77
C ALA A 9 0.65 3.58 -10.78
N ILE A 10 1.69 2.86 -11.18
CA ILE A 10 2.44 1.93 -10.33
C ILE A 10 3.19 2.71 -9.25
N ASP A 11 3.86 3.81 -9.58
CA ASP A 11 4.56 4.65 -8.60
C ASP A 11 3.64 5.16 -7.49
N LEU A 12 2.49 5.73 -7.89
CA LEU A 12 1.46 6.19 -6.96
C LEU A 12 0.93 5.05 -6.11
N SER A 13 0.66 3.90 -6.72
CA SER A 13 0.17 2.74 -5.99
C SER A 13 1.19 2.23 -4.96
N ALA A 14 2.48 2.24 -5.30
CA ALA A 14 3.55 1.80 -4.42
C ALA A 14 3.80 2.77 -3.26
N ALA A 15 3.30 4.01 -3.36
CA ALA A 15 3.32 4.97 -2.26
C ALA A 15 2.10 4.83 -1.32
N ALA A 16 1.03 4.14 -1.74
CA ALA A 16 -0.15 3.90 -0.92
C ALA A 16 0.06 2.76 0.07
N ASP A 17 -0.56 2.85 1.25
CA ASP A 17 -0.51 1.79 2.27
C ASP A 17 -1.22 0.51 1.80
N VAL A 18 -2.43 0.68 1.26
CA VAL A 18 -3.30 -0.41 0.78
C VAL A 18 -3.50 -0.28 -0.72
N ARG A 19 -3.28 -1.39 -1.44
CA ARG A 19 -3.36 -1.47 -2.90
C ARG A 19 -4.39 -2.53 -3.27
N ILE A 20 -5.51 -2.11 -3.84
CA ILE A 20 -6.55 -3.04 -4.33
C ILE A 20 -6.78 -2.81 -5.82
N CYS A 21 -7.23 -3.84 -6.54
CA CYS A 21 -7.46 -3.72 -7.98
C CYS A 21 -8.68 -4.48 -8.48
N THR A 22 -9.08 -4.18 -9.72
CA THR A 22 -10.07 -4.97 -10.46
C THR A 22 -9.42 -6.18 -11.12
N ARG A 23 -10.19 -7.26 -11.33
CA ARG A 23 -9.71 -8.51 -11.95
C ARG A 23 -9.16 -8.33 -13.35
N ASP A 24 -9.72 -7.39 -14.11
CA ASP A 24 -9.37 -7.09 -15.49
C ASP A 24 -8.21 -6.10 -15.64
N VAL A 25 -7.63 -5.62 -14.53
CA VAL A 25 -6.55 -4.63 -14.57
C VAL A 25 -5.32 -5.18 -15.29
N ARG A 26 -4.64 -4.31 -16.03
CA ARG A 26 -3.36 -4.57 -16.65
C ARG A 26 -2.33 -3.60 -16.10
N PHE A 27 -1.25 -4.16 -15.59
CA PHE A 27 -0.14 -3.42 -15.02
C PHE A 27 1.10 -3.51 -15.91
N SER A 28 1.94 -2.49 -15.84
CA SER A 28 3.28 -2.49 -16.42
C SER A 28 4.07 -1.30 -15.92
N VAL A 29 5.37 -1.50 -15.72
CA VAL A 29 6.35 -0.43 -15.56
C VAL A 29 6.77 -0.04 -16.98
N LYS A 30 6.22 1.05 -17.53
CA LYS A 30 6.25 1.36 -18.98
C LYS A 30 7.32 2.37 -19.37
N GLU A 31 8.05 2.91 -18.41
CA GLU A 31 9.02 3.98 -18.59
C GLU A 31 10.12 3.60 -19.60
N VAL A 32 10.54 2.32 -19.63
CA VAL A 32 11.59 1.88 -20.56
C VAL A 32 11.15 1.88 -22.02
N ASP A 33 9.86 1.69 -22.31
CA ASP A 33 9.32 1.73 -23.68
C ASP A 33 9.46 3.14 -24.30
N ILE A 34 9.57 4.17 -23.44
CA ILE A 34 9.78 5.57 -23.85
C ILE A 34 11.20 6.08 -23.56
N GLY A 35 12.13 5.18 -23.21
CA GLY A 35 13.53 5.52 -22.94
C GLY A 35 13.76 6.28 -21.64
N ILE A 36 12.82 6.20 -20.70
CA ILE A 36 12.91 6.87 -19.40
C ILE A 36 13.23 5.84 -18.31
N ALA A 37 14.11 6.21 -17.39
CA ALA A 37 14.34 5.43 -16.18
C ALA A 37 13.22 5.75 -15.18
N ALA A 38 12.64 4.73 -14.57
CA ALA A 38 11.58 4.93 -13.60
C ALA A 38 12.15 5.50 -12.28
N ASP A 39 11.76 6.72 -11.92
CA ASP A 39 12.42 7.55 -10.92
C ASP A 39 11.53 8.02 -9.76
N ILE A 40 10.20 7.87 -9.86
CA ILE A 40 9.24 8.30 -8.81
C ILE A 40 9.12 7.27 -7.66
N GLY A 41 9.79 6.13 -7.79
CA GLY A 41 10.10 5.21 -6.71
C GLY A 41 9.65 3.77 -6.91
N VAL A 42 9.21 3.39 -8.12
CA VAL A 42 9.01 1.98 -8.50
C VAL A 42 10.28 1.14 -8.38
N LEU A 43 11.47 1.75 -8.38
CA LEU A 43 12.73 1.03 -8.15
C LEU A 43 13.10 0.90 -6.67
N SER A 44 12.50 1.69 -5.77
CA SER A 44 12.87 1.76 -4.35
C SER A 44 11.81 1.21 -3.40
N ARG A 45 10.51 1.37 -3.70
CA ARG A 45 9.40 0.89 -2.85
C ARG A 45 8.94 -0.54 -3.18
N PRO A 46 8.64 -0.90 -4.45
CA PRO A 46 8.23 -2.26 -4.82
C PRO A 46 9.14 -3.38 -4.31
N PRO A 47 10.48 -3.26 -4.26
CA PRO A 47 11.32 -4.30 -3.68
C PRO A 47 10.94 -4.65 -2.24
N LYS A 48 10.53 -3.66 -1.45
CA LYS A 48 10.09 -3.83 -0.06
C LYS A 48 8.66 -4.36 0.02
N ILE A 49 7.80 -3.97 -0.91
CA ILE A 49 6.40 -4.41 -1.00
C ILE A 49 6.32 -5.89 -1.40
N VAL A 50 6.99 -6.26 -2.49
CA VAL A 50 6.92 -7.61 -3.05
C VAL A 50 7.92 -8.58 -2.41
N GLY A 51 8.94 -8.06 -1.71
CA GLY A 51 9.99 -8.87 -1.10
C GLY A 51 10.88 -9.63 -2.09
N ASN A 52 10.82 -9.29 -3.38
CA ASN A 52 11.55 -9.97 -4.45
C ASN A 52 12.13 -8.96 -5.45
N PHE A 53 13.41 -8.64 -5.28
CA PHE A 53 14.10 -7.68 -6.15
C PHE A 53 14.29 -8.19 -7.59
N GLY A 54 14.41 -9.50 -7.77
CA GLY A 54 14.55 -10.12 -9.10
C GLY A 54 13.30 -9.90 -9.94
N TRP A 55 12.12 -10.13 -9.36
CA TRP A 55 10.85 -9.87 -10.02
C TRP A 55 10.69 -8.38 -10.38
N VAL A 56 11.03 -7.45 -9.48
CA VAL A 56 10.94 -6.01 -9.76
C VAL A 56 11.82 -5.61 -10.95
N LYS A 57 13.06 -6.11 -11.01
CA LYS A 57 13.94 -5.86 -12.15
C LYS A 57 13.37 -6.43 -13.44
N GLU A 58 12.82 -7.63 -13.39
CA GLU A 58 12.26 -8.28 -14.57
C GLU A 58 11.09 -7.49 -15.15
N VAL A 59 10.12 -7.07 -14.34
CA VAL A 59 8.98 -6.26 -14.83
C VAL A 59 9.38 -4.84 -15.23
N ALA A 60 10.38 -4.25 -14.56
CA ALA A 60 10.87 -2.92 -14.88
C ALA A 60 11.67 -2.88 -16.18
N LEU A 61 12.55 -3.86 -16.39
CA LEU A 61 13.43 -3.90 -17.57
C LEU A 61 12.72 -4.43 -18.82
N SER A 62 11.66 -5.22 -18.67
CA SER A 62 10.93 -5.81 -19.81
C SER A 62 9.73 -4.99 -20.27
N ALA A 63 9.20 -4.08 -19.46
CA ALA A 63 7.91 -3.43 -19.70
C ALA A 63 6.75 -4.39 -20.05
N ARG A 64 6.86 -5.66 -19.59
CA ARG A 64 5.82 -6.65 -19.87
C ARG A 64 4.55 -6.34 -19.09
N LEU A 65 3.44 -6.78 -19.65
CA LEU A 65 2.16 -6.75 -18.94
C LEU A 65 2.12 -7.84 -17.86
N PHE A 66 1.53 -7.50 -16.73
CA PHE A 66 1.11 -8.47 -15.72
C PHE A 66 -0.30 -8.15 -15.23
N GLY A 67 -1.05 -9.20 -14.86
CA GLY A 67 -2.46 -9.10 -14.46
C GLY A 67 -2.66 -9.11 -12.94
N ALA A 68 -3.92 -8.98 -12.53
CA ALA A 68 -4.34 -8.95 -11.12
C ALA A 68 -3.83 -10.15 -10.31
N GLU A 69 -3.96 -11.36 -10.85
CA GLU A 69 -3.57 -12.61 -10.14
C GLU A 69 -2.07 -12.69 -9.89
N GLU A 70 -1.25 -12.26 -10.86
CA GLU A 70 0.19 -12.15 -10.65
C GLU A 70 0.51 -11.09 -9.59
N ALA A 71 -0.12 -9.91 -9.70
CA ALA A 71 0.06 -8.83 -8.75
C ALA A 71 -0.26 -9.25 -7.31
N LEU A 72 -1.35 -10.02 -7.11
CA LEU A 72 -1.73 -10.56 -5.81
C LEU A 72 -0.71 -11.59 -5.31
N ARG A 73 -0.28 -12.52 -6.18
CA ARG A 73 0.70 -13.55 -5.85
C ARG A 73 2.04 -12.96 -5.38
N VAL A 74 2.49 -11.86 -6.01
CA VAL A 74 3.72 -11.16 -5.62
C VAL A 74 3.48 -10.09 -4.55
N ARG A 75 2.27 -9.98 -4.01
CA ARG A 75 1.87 -9.02 -2.96
C ARG A 75 1.99 -7.55 -3.37
N SER A 76 2.05 -7.25 -4.67
CA SER A 76 1.99 -5.86 -5.14
C SER A 76 0.60 -5.27 -4.94
N VAL A 77 -0.44 -6.11 -4.89
CA VAL A 77 -1.79 -5.75 -4.42
C VAL A 77 -2.23 -6.65 -3.25
N ASN A 78 -3.15 -6.13 -2.43
CA ASN A 78 -3.73 -6.77 -1.25
C ASN A 78 -4.98 -7.59 -1.58
N SER A 79 -5.80 -7.16 -2.54
CA SER A 79 -7.02 -7.87 -2.96
C SER A 79 -7.43 -7.53 -4.39
N ILE A 80 -8.20 -8.45 -4.98
CA ILE A 80 -8.77 -8.35 -6.33
C ILE A 80 -10.30 -8.30 -6.21
N HIS A 81 -10.94 -7.45 -7.00
CA HIS A 81 -12.39 -7.26 -7.04
C HIS A 81 -12.93 -7.42 -8.46
N ASP A 82 -14.16 -7.90 -8.61
CA ASP A 82 -14.69 -8.23 -9.94
C ASP A 82 -15.12 -7.01 -10.77
N SER A 83 -15.46 -5.88 -10.12
CA SER A 83 -15.78 -4.62 -10.79
C SER A 83 -15.15 -3.42 -10.10
N LYS A 84 -15.12 -2.29 -10.81
CA LYS A 84 -14.67 -1.01 -10.27
C LYS A 84 -15.55 -0.58 -9.10
N GLU A 85 -16.86 -0.75 -9.20
CA GLU A 85 -17.83 -0.39 -8.16
C GLU A 85 -17.56 -1.18 -6.88
N ALA A 86 -17.38 -2.50 -6.99
CA ALA A 86 -17.04 -3.36 -5.85
C ALA A 86 -15.69 -2.98 -5.22
N MET A 87 -14.69 -2.69 -6.04
CA MET A 87 -13.38 -2.21 -5.59
C MET A 87 -13.51 -0.87 -4.84
N MET A 88 -14.27 0.10 -5.38
CA MET A 88 -14.47 1.40 -4.76
C MET A 88 -15.25 1.31 -3.45
N GLY A 89 -16.26 0.44 -3.36
CA GLY A 89 -16.96 0.16 -2.11
C GLY A 89 -16.01 -0.35 -1.02
N THR A 90 -15.11 -1.27 -1.38
CA THR A 90 -14.07 -1.77 -0.48
C THR A 90 -13.09 -0.67 -0.08
N ALA A 91 -12.66 0.17 -1.03
CA ALA A 91 -11.75 1.28 -0.73
C ALA A 91 -12.35 2.26 0.29
N LEU A 92 -13.64 2.59 0.15
CA LEU A 92 -14.34 3.51 1.05
C LEU A 92 -14.55 2.90 2.44
N ASP A 93 -14.81 1.60 2.52
CA ASP A 93 -14.89 0.89 3.80
C ASP A 93 -13.54 0.88 4.53
N ILE A 94 -12.44 0.61 3.80
CA ILE A 94 -11.07 0.71 4.31
C ILE A 94 -10.72 2.16 4.70
N ALA A 95 -11.19 3.16 3.96
CA ALA A 95 -10.95 4.56 4.28
C ALA A 95 -11.83 5.08 5.43
N SER A 96 -12.74 4.27 5.96
CA SER A 96 -13.65 4.69 7.03
C SER A 96 -12.89 5.14 8.28
N LEU A 97 -13.51 6.05 9.04
CA LEU A 97 -12.94 6.61 10.27
C LEU A 97 -12.49 5.54 11.27
N ARG A 98 -13.13 4.37 11.28
CA ARG A 98 -12.75 3.26 12.15
C ARG A 98 -11.38 2.71 11.78
N TYR A 99 -11.11 2.48 10.50
CA TYR A 99 -9.82 1.96 10.06
C TYR A 99 -8.72 2.98 10.30
N THR A 100 -8.97 4.26 9.98
CA THR A 100 -8.03 5.35 10.28
C THR A 100 -7.77 5.45 11.79
N ALA A 101 -8.80 5.42 12.63
CA ALA A 101 -8.65 5.46 14.08
C ALA A 101 -7.86 4.25 14.61
N VAL A 102 -8.12 3.05 14.11
CA VAL A 102 -7.38 1.83 14.47
C VAL A 102 -5.92 1.95 14.03
N TRP A 103 -5.66 2.37 12.78
CA TRP A 103 -4.30 2.55 12.28
C TRP A 103 -3.54 3.63 13.06
N SER A 104 -4.17 4.78 13.34
CA SER A 104 -3.62 5.82 14.19
C SER A 104 -3.34 5.30 15.60
N SER A 105 -4.23 4.48 16.18
CA SER A 105 -4.00 3.89 17.51
C SER A 105 -2.87 2.87 17.53
N ALA A 106 -2.70 2.08 16.46
CA ALA A 106 -1.59 1.14 16.32
C ALA A 106 -0.26 1.85 16.03
N ALA A 107 -0.31 2.96 15.28
CA ALA A 107 0.83 3.84 15.05
C ALA A 107 1.23 4.62 16.31
N MET A 108 0.27 4.85 17.22
CA MET A 108 0.54 5.25 18.60
C MET A 108 1.07 4.05 19.40
N GLN A 109 2.26 3.55 19.04
CA GLN A 109 3.09 2.77 19.94
C GLN A 109 3.75 3.66 21.00
N THR A 110 3.01 4.63 21.56
CA THR A 110 3.57 5.39 22.67
C THR A 110 3.33 4.57 23.93
N GLY A 111 4.40 4.27 24.68
CA GLY A 111 4.29 3.75 26.03
C GLY A 111 3.35 4.60 26.90
N ASP A 112 3.10 5.84 26.48
CA ASP A 112 2.13 6.78 27.01
C ASP A 112 0.68 6.28 26.96
N VAL A 113 0.25 5.49 25.96
CA VAL A 113 -1.09 4.88 25.96
C VAL A 113 -1.24 3.90 27.11
N SER A 114 -0.23 3.04 27.32
CA SER A 114 -0.20 2.10 28.45
C SER A 114 -0.09 2.82 29.79
N LYS A 115 0.77 3.85 29.89
CA LYS A 115 0.93 4.68 31.10
C LYS A 115 -0.36 5.44 31.44
N ALA A 116 -1.09 5.95 30.44
CA ALA A 116 -2.36 6.65 30.60
C ALA A 116 -3.47 5.72 31.10
N LEU A 117 -3.60 4.54 30.49
CA LEU A 117 -4.56 3.52 30.93
C LEU A 117 -4.27 3.06 32.36
N THR A 118 -3.01 2.76 32.67
CA THR A 118 -2.59 2.32 34.01
C THR A 118 -2.83 3.42 35.05
N ALA A 119 -2.50 4.68 34.72
CA ALA A 119 -2.75 5.83 35.59
C ALA A 119 -4.25 6.03 35.88
N GLY A 120 -5.10 5.82 34.87
CA GLY A 120 -6.56 5.86 35.02
C GLY A 120 -7.08 4.77 35.96
N ILE A 121 -6.56 3.54 35.87
CA ILE A 121 -6.88 2.43 36.78
C ILE A 121 -6.41 2.75 38.21
N GLU A 122 -5.22 3.34 38.35
CA GLU A 122 -4.59 3.71 39.62
C GLU A 122 -5.12 5.04 40.20
N LYS A 123 -6.07 5.70 39.52
CA LYS A 123 -6.62 7.02 39.89
C LYS A 123 -5.54 8.09 40.15
N ARG A 124 -4.44 8.04 39.41
CA ARG A 124 -3.38 9.05 39.43
C ARG A 124 -3.32 9.80 38.12
N THR A 125 -2.77 11.01 38.14
CA THR A 125 -2.52 11.78 36.93
C THR A 125 -1.41 11.12 36.11
N PRO A 126 -1.60 10.86 34.80
CA PRO A 126 -0.54 10.33 33.96
C PRO A 126 0.56 11.37 33.75
N THR A 127 1.81 10.93 33.85
CA THR A 127 3.00 11.72 33.56
C THR A 127 3.73 11.12 32.37
N PHE A 128 4.05 11.96 31.39
CA PHE A 128 4.73 11.58 30.16
C PHE A 128 6.15 12.16 30.17
N GLU A 129 7.09 11.48 29.53
CA GLU A 129 8.44 12.03 29.35
C GLU A 129 8.36 13.27 28.47
N LYS A 130 9.11 14.32 28.83
CA LYS A 130 9.28 15.47 27.95
C LYS A 130 10.28 15.05 26.87
N LEU A 131 9.86 15.14 25.61
CA LEU A 131 10.74 14.99 24.44
C LEU A 131 11.94 15.93 24.52
#